data_AF-A0A2M7G1Z5-F1
#
_entry.id   AF-A0A2M7G1Z5-F1
#
_cell.length_a   1.000
_cell.length_b   1.000
_cell.length_c   1.000
_cell.angle_alpha   90.00
_cell.angle_beta   90.00
_cell.angle_gamma   90.00
#
_symmetry.space_group_name_H-M   'P 1'
#
loop_
_entity.id
_entity.type
_entity.pdbx_description
1 polymer ?
#
loop_
_entity_poly.entity_id
_entity_poly.type
_entity_poly.pdbx_seq_one_letter_code
_entity_poly.pdbx_strand_id
1 'polypeptide(L)'
;MESLQEKTHAFNLHIIPWPRHGVLTSLGFFLSIQILGLLLRWQFIQGIPGFNFKFFLHAHSHVALLGWVHALLMLALMRAFVPHWQAQEKSWKRLFWGAQLCVLGMLLSFPFQGYAAVSIGFSTLFLFVSYAQAARLIRQTRTERSLARWMLVASLWLMVLSSLGPWSLGPIMALKLNQSPIYFLAIYFYLHFQYNGWFVFALAALFLKYLELRGQDTSNQLPRLAFFTLFLSVIPAYGLSALWAHPPAWVWGLSGLSALLQCFSLVLLWRWGLRSQDLWKSLDFWPRYLLTLTWFCFNLKLLLQALTALPYFADLVYHQRALVIFYLHLVLLGCVSAGLLAWLLQEKGLQTHPSVSTGILLYLAGFGSSEILILLQGMGGWLLPPLPLLPVLIFAFSLLIPVGWGLIFLGQFLKPAGDRP
;
A
#
# COMPACT_ATOMS: atom_id res chain seq x y z
N MET A 1 31.83 -8.34 26.18
CA MET A 1 31.46 -6.93 25.91
C MET A 1 30.57 -6.78 24.68
N GLU A 2 30.70 -7.60 23.63
CA GLU A 2 29.75 -7.62 22.48
C GLU A 2 28.30 -7.98 22.86
N SER A 3 28.08 -8.87 23.84
CA SER A 3 26.73 -9.27 24.27
C SER A 3 25.97 -8.20 25.07
N LEU A 4 26.67 -7.18 25.60
CA LEU A 4 26.03 -6.05 26.27
C LEU A 4 25.64 -4.97 25.26
N GLN A 5 26.41 -4.77 24.20
CA GLN A 5 26.05 -3.86 23.10
C GLN A 5 24.83 -4.34 22.31
N GLU A 6 24.72 -5.64 22.04
CA GLU A 6 23.51 -6.21 21.42
C GLU A 6 22.27 -6.12 22.33
N LYS A 7 22.43 -6.27 23.65
CA LYS A 7 21.32 -6.13 24.61
C LYS A 7 20.89 -4.67 24.81
N THR A 8 21.79 -3.69 24.70
CA THR A 8 21.41 -2.26 24.62
C THR A 8 20.77 -1.87 23.29
N HIS A 9 20.90 -2.69 22.24
CA HIS A 9 20.30 -2.44 20.93
C HIS A 9 18.84 -2.91 20.81
N ALA A 10 18.33 -3.66 21.79
CA ALA A 10 16.89 -3.76 22.08
C ALA A 10 16.36 -2.43 22.66
N PHE A 11 16.76 -1.32 22.03
CA PHE A 11 16.33 0.02 22.33
C PHE A 11 14.90 0.11 21.82
N ASN A 12 13.97 0.06 22.77
CA ASN A 12 12.54 0.20 22.53
C ASN A 12 12.28 1.27 21.46
N LEU A 13 11.68 0.91 20.32
CA LEU A 13 11.23 1.88 19.33
C LEU A 13 10.35 2.96 19.97
N HIS A 14 9.69 2.67 21.09
CA HIS A 14 8.97 3.63 21.92
C HIS A 14 9.78 4.86 22.38
N ILE A 15 11.12 4.79 22.41
CA ILE A 15 11.99 5.91 22.80
C ILE A 15 12.32 6.80 21.58
N ILE A 16 12.23 6.26 20.36
CA ILE A 16 12.50 7.02 19.13
C ILE A 16 11.20 7.74 18.71
N PRO A 17 11.13 9.08 18.85
CA PRO A 17 9.92 9.82 18.52
C PRO A 17 9.62 9.73 17.02
N TRP A 18 8.33 9.75 16.69
CA TRP A 18 7.89 9.88 15.31
C TRP A 18 8.15 11.29 14.78
N PRO A 19 8.57 11.46 13.51
CA PRO A 19 8.57 12.76 12.85
C PRO A 19 7.12 13.23 12.63
N ARG A 20 6.54 13.87 13.64
CA ARG A 20 5.10 14.19 13.73
C ARG A 20 4.57 14.94 12.49
N HIS A 21 5.32 15.92 11.99
CA HIS A 21 4.92 16.66 10.79
C HIS A 21 4.83 15.74 9.56
N GLY A 22 5.70 14.75 9.44
CA GLY A 22 5.65 13.79 8.35
C GLY A 22 4.41 12.90 8.42
N VAL A 23 4.09 12.38 9.61
CA VAL A 23 2.87 11.58 9.84
C VAL A 23 1.62 12.40 9.52
N LEU A 24 1.51 13.62 10.05
CA LEU A 24 0.38 14.51 9.77
C LEU A 24 0.26 14.87 8.28
N THR A 25 1.39 15.07 7.59
CA THR A 25 1.38 15.33 6.15
C THR A 25 0.85 14.15 5.36
N SER A 26 1.27 12.92 5.69
CA SER A 26 0.73 11.70 5.07
C SER A 26 -0.78 11.56 5.32
N LEU A 27 -1.25 11.79 6.55
CA LEU A 27 -2.68 11.80 6.86
C LEU A 27 -3.45 12.85 6.05
N GLY A 28 -2.88 14.05 5.90
CA GLY A 28 -3.45 15.10 5.06
C GLY A 28 -3.59 14.67 3.60
N PHE A 29 -2.57 14.01 3.04
CA PHE A 29 -2.67 13.43 1.70
C PHE A 29 -3.74 12.34 1.63
N PHE A 30 -3.89 11.49 2.66
CA PHE A 30 -4.98 10.52 2.73
C PHE A 30 -6.36 11.18 2.60
N LEU A 31 -6.60 12.27 3.33
CA LEU A 31 -7.84 13.02 3.21
C LEU A 31 -8.06 13.55 1.80
N SER A 32 -7.02 14.10 1.16
CA SER A 32 -7.09 14.55 -0.24
C SER A 32 -7.46 13.42 -1.20
N ILE A 33 -6.91 12.22 -1.00
CA ILE A 33 -7.23 11.02 -1.79
C ILE A 33 -8.70 10.67 -1.67
N GLN A 34 -9.27 10.72 -0.46
CA GLN A 34 -10.68 10.41 -0.23
C GLN A 34 -11.60 11.42 -0.88
N ILE A 35 -11.27 12.72 -0.85
CA ILE A 35 -12.03 13.76 -1.54
C ILE A 35 -12.00 13.52 -3.06
N LEU A 36 -10.83 13.27 -3.64
CA LEU A 36 -10.71 12.93 -5.07
C LEU A 36 -11.49 11.65 -5.42
N GLY A 37 -11.45 10.63 -4.55
CA GLY A 37 -12.19 9.39 -4.72
C GLY A 37 -13.71 9.60 -4.70
N LEU A 38 -14.21 10.45 -3.81
CA LEU A 38 -15.63 10.83 -3.78
C LEU A 38 -16.04 11.59 -5.05
N LEU A 39 -15.21 12.52 -5.54
CA LEU A 39 -15.48 13.22 -6.81
C LEU A 39 -15.56 12.24 -7.98
N LEU A 40 -14.63 11.28 -8.05
CA LEU A 40 -14.65 10.23 -9.07
C LEU A 40 -15.90 9.35 -9.00
N ARG A 41 -16.39 9.03 -7.79
CA ARG A 41 -17.64 8.28 -7.59
C ARG A 41 -18.87 9.11 -7.94
N TRP A 42 -18.87 10.39 -7.61
CA TRP A 42 -19.97 11.31 -7.92
C TRP A 42 -20.20 11.45 -9.43
N GLN A 43 -19.13 11.40 -10.24
CA GLN A 43 -19.22 11.43 -11.70
C GLN A 43 -20.12 10.31 -12.28
N PHE A 44 -20.28 9.18 -11.58
CA PHE A 44 -21.17 8.08 -11.97
C PHE A 44 -22.62 8.25 -11.49
N ILE A 45 -22.89 9.23 -10.62
CA ILE A 45 -24.24 9.61 -10.18
C ILE A 45 -24.72 10.77 -11.04
N GLN A 46 -23.92 11.83 -11.11
CA GLN A 46 -24.22 13.03 -11.87
C GLN A 46 -22.93 13.57 -12.49
N GLY A 47 -22.93 13.70 -13.82
CA GLY A 47 -21.79 14.24 -14.55
C GLY A 47 -21.49 15.68 -14.15
N ILE A 48 -20.23 15.99 -13.86
CA ILE A 48 -19.75 17.33 -13.56
C ILE A 48 -19.27 17.99 -14.88
N PRO A 49 -19.82 19.14 -15.28
CA PRO A 49 -19.38 19.85 -16.48
C PRO A 49 -17.87 20.19 -16.43
N GLY A 50 -17.14 19.92 -17.51
CA GLY A 50 -15.70 20.17 -17.61
C GLY A 50 -14.81 19.20 -16.82
N PHE A 51 -15.38 18.21 -16.13
CA PHE A 51 -14.62 17.24 -15.34
C PHE A 51 -13.97 16.16 -16.21
N ASN A 52 -12.64 16.13 -16.24
CA ASN A 52 -11.90 15.08 -16.94
C ASN A 52 -11.61 13.90 -15.99
N PHE A 53 -12.41 12.84 -16.10
CA PHE A 53 -12.29 11.66 -15.24
C PHE A 53 -10.87 11.06 -15.20
N LYS A 54 -10.18 10.96 -16.35
CA LYS A 54 -8.82 10.38 -16.40
C LYS A 54 -7.81 11.23 -15.64
N PHE A 55 -7.94 12.56 -15.72
CA PHE A 55 -7.02 13.50 -15.07
C PHE A 55 -7.14 13.42 -13.55
N PHE A 56 -8.38 13.42 -13.04
CA PHE A 56 -8.63 13.22 -11.61
C PHE A 56 -8.25 11.82 -11.14
N LEU A 57 -8.42 10.80 -11.97
CA LEU A 57 -7.98 9.44 -11.67
C LEU A 57 -6.44 9.37 -11.54
N HIS A 58 -5.69 10.06 -12.40
CA HIS A 58 -4.24 10.17 -12.25
C HIS A 58 -3.85 10.90 -10.96
N ALA A 59 -4.50 12.02 -10.64
CA ALA A 59 -4.24 12.73 -9.38
C ALA A 59 -4.52 11.81 -8.18
N HIS A 60 -5.68 11.15 -8.16
CA HIS A 60 -6.08 10.22 -7.11
C HIS A 60 -5.05 9.10 -6.90
N SER A 61 -4.65 8.40 -7.97
CA SER A 61 -3.72 7.28 -7.86
C SER A 61 -2.31 7.70 -7.44
N HIS A 62 -1.79 8.81 -7.97
CA HIS A 62 -0.45 9.30 -7.60
C HIS A 62 -0.41 9.75 -6.14
N VAL A 63 -1.43 10.49 -5.67
CA VAL A 63 -1.46 10.90 -4.26
C VAL A 63 -1.65 9.67 -3.36
N ALA A 64 -2.48 8.70 -3.75
CA ALA A 64 -2.68 7.43 -3.04
C ALA A 64 -1.39 6.66 -2.84
N LEU A 65 -0.66 6.39 -3.92
CA LEU A 65 0.56 5.59 -3.87
C LEU A 65 1.74 6.37 -3.26
N LEU A 66 1.87 7.64 -3.58
CA LEU A 66 3.09 8.42 -3.33
C LEU A 66 3.00 9.35 -2.11
N GLY A 67 1.85 10.03 -1.95
CA GLY A 67 1.60 10.96 -0.83
C GLY A 67 1.18 10.27 0.45
N TRP A 68 0.41 9.19 0.34
CA TRP A 68 0.01 8.38 1.49
C TRP A 68 0.96 7.21 1.73
N VAL A 69 0.91 6.18 0.87
CA VAL A 69 1.57 4.90 1.16
C VAL A 69 3.08 5.04 1.19
N HIS A 70 3.71 5.55 0.12
CA HIS A 70 5.16 5.70 0.04
C HIS A 70 5.69 6.61 1.15
N ALA A 71 5.06 7.77 1.35
CA ALA A 71 5.47 8.73 2.37
C ALA A 71 5.50 8.08 3.77
N LEU A 72 4.43 7.37 4.14
CA LEU A 72 4.33 6.76 5.46
C LEU A 72 5.24 5.53 5.59
N LEU A 73 5.36 4.69 4.56
CA LEU A 73 6.30 3.57 4.57
C LEU A 73 7.75 4.04 4.71
N MET A 74 8.17 5.07 3.97
CA MET A 74 9.54 5.59 4.09
C MET A 74 9.82 6.13 5.50
N LEU A 75 8.87 6.83 6.12
CA LEU A 75 9.00 7.28 7.51
C LEU A 75 9.08 6.10 8.49
N ALA A 76 8.19 5.11 8.33
CA ALA A 76 8.13 3.94 9.18
C ALA A 76 9.41 3.09 9.07
N LEU A 77 9.88 2.82 7.85
CA LEU A 77 11.10 2.05 7.61
C LEU A 77 12.34 2.79 8.11
N MET A 78 12.44 4.11 7.86
CA MET A 78 13.52 4.92 8.41
C MET A 78 13.55 4.82 9.94
N ARG A 79 12.40 5.03 10.62
CA ARG A 79 12.33 4.95 12.08
C ARG A 79 12.66 3.55 12.61
N ALA A 80 12.20 2.50 11.93
CA ALA A 80 12.36 1.13 12.37
C ALA A 80 13.78 0.56 12.17
N PHE A 81 14.48 0.99 11.12
CA PHE A 81 15.74 0.39 10.69
C PHE A 81 16.96 1.29 10.81
N VAL A 82 16.81 2.60 10.98
CA VAL A 82 17.95 3.53 11.08
C VAL A 82 18.14 3.95 12.54
N PRO A 83 19.16 3.40 13.25
CA PRO A 83 19.49 3.85 14.58
C PRO A 83 19.87 5.33 14.58
N HIS A 84 19.41 6.06 15.60
CA HIS A 84 19.76 7.48 15.79
C HIS A 84 19.55 8.35 14.54
N TRP A 85 18.50 8.08 13.75
CA TRP A 85 18.20 8.85 12.53
C TRP A 85 18.08 10.36 12.80
N GLN A 86 17.79 10.76 14.04
CA GLN A 86 17.74 12.15 14.50
C GLN A 86 19.07 12.90 14.25
N ALA A 87 20.22 12.23 14.40
CA ALA A 87 21.53 12.83 14.11
C ALA A 87 21.68 13.23 12.62
N GLN A 88 20.86 12.64 11.74
CA GLN A 88 20.83 12.91 10.31
C GLN A 88 19.48 13.49 9.86
N GLU A 89 18.70 14.01 10.80
CA GLU A 89 17.33 14.46 10.60
C GLU A 89 17.23 15.46 9.45
N LYS A 90 18.15 16.43 9.36
CA LYS A 90 18.15 17.45 8.29
C LYS A 90 18.18 16.82 6.90
N SER A 91 18.98 15.78 6.71
CA SER A 91 19.08 15.12 5.41
C SER A 91 17.84 14.28 5.09
N TRP A 92 17.26 13.61 6.08
CA TRP A 92 16.01 12.86 5.92
C TRP A 92 14.83 13.78 5.65
N LYS A 93 14.73 14.91 6.35
CA LYS A 93 13.73 15.96 6.11
C LYS A 93 13.80 16.50 4.69
N ARG A 94 14.99 16.76 4.15
CA ARG A 94 15.15 17.23 2.76
C ARG A 94 14.57 16.26 1.75
N LEU A 95 14.91 14.96 1.86
CA LEU A 95 14.38 13.93 0.95
C LEU A 95 12.87 13.76 1.12
N PHE A 96 12.37 13.76 2.36
CA PHE A 96 10.94 13.64 2.64
C PHE A 96 10.16 14.81 2.04
N TRP A 97 10.55 16.05 2.33
CA TRP A 97 9.85 17.24 1.83
C TRP A 97 10.02 17.44 0.33
N GLY A 98 11.17 17.05 -0.25
CA GLY A 98 11.33 16.99 -1.71
C GLY A 98 10.30 16.06 -2.35
N ALA A 99 10.07 14.87 -1.77
CA ALA A 99 9.03 13.95 -2.23
C ALA A 99 7.62 14.56 -2.05
N GLN A 100 7.32 15.18 -0.90
CA GLN A 100 6.01 15.78 -0.67
C GLN A 100 5.72 16.94 -1.62
N LEU A 101 6.72 17.77 -1.94
CA LEU A 101 6.60 18.84 -2.93
C LEU A 101 6.26 18.28 -4.31
N CYS A 102 6.88 17.16 -4.71
CA CYS A 102 6.56 16.50 -5.97
C CYS A 102 5.11 15.97 -5.97
N VAL A 103 4.67 15.35 -4.87
CA VAL A 103 3.28 14.89 -4.74
C VAL A 103 2.29 16.04 -4.81
N LEU A 104 2.57 17.15 -4.13
CA LEU A 104 1.73 18.35 -4.18
C LEU A 104 1.69 18.92 -5.61
N GLY A 105 2.84 18.99 -6.28
CA GLY A 105 2.93 19.39 -7.68
C GLY A 105 2.08 18.49 -8.60
N MET A 106 2.12 17.16 -8.41
CA MET A 106 1.26 16.22 -9.13
C MET A 106 -0.22 16.42 -8.80
N LEU A 107 -0.59 16.56 -7.52
CA LEU A 107 -1.97 16.82 -7.08
C LEU A 107 -2.56 18.07 -7.73
N LEU A 108 -1.76 19.15 -7.83
CA LEU A 108 -2.21 20.43 -8.39
C LEU A 108 -2.11 20.49 -9.91
N SER A 109 -1.34 19.62 -10.56
CA SER A 109 -1.15 19.65 -12.02
C SER A 109 -2.02 18.62 -12.76
N PHE A 110 -2.14 17.39 -12.25
CA PHE A 110 -2.87 16.32 -12.93
C PHE A 110 -4.33 16.66 -13.23
N PRO A 111 -5.14 17.22 -12.30
CA PRO A 111 -6.54 17.55 -12.57
C PRO A 111 -6.76 18.52 -13.74
N PHE A 112 -5.79 19.39 -14.04
CA PHE A 112 -5.93 20.44 -15.05
C PHE A 112 -5.31 20.06 -16.40
N GLN A 113 -4.19 19.34 -16.42
CA GLN A 113 -3.43 19.08 -17.65
C GLN A 113 -3.16 17.59 -17.92
N GLY A 114 -3.54 16.68 -17.03
CA GLY A 114 -3.28 15.24 -17.20
C GLY A 114 -1.79 14.94 -17.30
N TYR A 115 -1.38 14.07 -18.21
CA TYR A 115 0.03 13.80 -18.52
C TYR A 115 0.61 14.87 -19.46
N ALA A 116 1.18 15.92 -18.88
CA ALA A 116 1.82 17.02 -19.59
C ALA A 116 3.10 17.43 -18.86
N ALA A 117 3.83 18.41 -19.40
CA ALA A 117 5.20 18.73 -18.97
C ALA A 117 5.35 18.91 -17.45
N VAL A 118 4.44 19.66 -16.80
CA VAL A 118 4.52 19.92 -15.35
C VAL A 118 4.30 18.66 -14.49
N SER A 119 3.23 17.90 -14.76
CA SER A 119 2.91 16.66 -14.03
C SER A 119 3.95 15.58 -14.27
N ILE A 120 4.44 15.46 -15.50
CA ILE A 120 5.56 14.56 -15.85
C ILE A 120 6.83 15.00 -15.10
N GLY A 121 7.17 16.29 -15.11
CA GLY A 121 8.33 16.84 -14.41
C GLY A 121 8.34 16.49 -12.93
N PHE A 122 7.21 16.70 -12.23
CA PHE A 122 7.08 16.33 -10.82
C PHE A 122 7.13 14.81 -10.59
N SER A 123 6.48 14.01 -11.45
CA SER A 123 6.50 12.54 -11.31
C SER A 123 7.92 11.96 -11.53
N THR A 124 8.67 12.50 -12.49
CA THR A 124 10.06 12.13 -12.76
C THR A 124 10.99 12.56 -11.63
N LEU A 125 10.83 13.79 -11.11
CA LEU A 125 11.59 14.25 -9.96
C LEU A 125 11.32 13.36 -8.73
N PHE A 126 10.06 12.97 -8.51
CA PHE A 126 9.70 12.03 -7.45
C PHE A 126 10.46 10.70 -7.58
N LEU A 127 10.58 10.14 -8.79
CA LEU A 127 11.34 8.90 -9.01
C LEU A 127 12.79 9.05 -8.52
N PHE A 128 13.48 10.12 -8.91
CA PHE A 128 14.86 10.37 -8.45
C PHE A 128 14.96 10.53 -6.92
N VAL A 129 14.02 11.25 -6.31
CA VAL A 129 13.97 11.39 -4.84
C VAL A 129 13.73 10.01 -4.18
N SER A 130 12.84 9.19 -4.74
CA SER A 130 12.56 7.84 -4.22
C SER A 130 13.77 6.92 -4.32
N TYR A 131 14.55 7.00 -5.40
CA TYR A 131 15.80 6.24 -5.54
C TYR A 131 16.85 6.69 -4.52
N ALA A 132 16.95 8.00 -4.27
CA ALA A 132 17.85 8.53 -3.24
C ALA A 132 17.46 8.06 -1.83
N GLN A 133 16.16 8.03 -1.52
CA GLN A 133 15.65 7.45 -0.26
C GLN A 133 16.01 5.96 -0.15
N ALA A 134 15.78 5.19 -1.21
CA ALA A 134 16.09 3.76 -1.24
C ALA A 134 17.58 3.47 -1.07
N ALA A 135 18.43 4.11 -1.86
CA ALA A 135 19.88 3.95 -1.79
C ALA A 135 20.41 4.31 -0.40
N ARG A 136 19.88 5.37 0.22
CA ARG A 136 20.27 5.77 1.57
C ARG A 136 19.88 4.72 2.60
N LEU A 137 18.64 4.25 2.57
CA LEU A 137 18.12 3.28 3.54
C LEU A 137 18.87 1.92 3.45
N ILE A 138 19.16 1.45 2.22
CA ILE A 138 19.97 0.24 1.99
C ILE A 138 21.39 0.40 2.55
N ARG A 139 22.03 1.56 2.32
CA ARG A 139 23.39 1.83 2.80
C ARG A 139 23.47 1.89 4.32
N GLN A 140 22.50 2.55 4.96
CA GLN A 140 22.49 2.74 6.42
C GLN A 140 22.19 1.44 7.18
N THR A 141 21.48 0.52 6.55
CA THR A 141 21.13 -0.77 7.16
C THR A 141 22.10 -1.89 6.80
N ARG A 142 23.19 -1.59 6.07
CA ARG A 142 24.03 -2.61 5.42
C ARG A 142 24.63 -3.66 6.36
N THR A 143 24.87 -3.28 7.61
CA THR A 143 25.48 -4.10 8.64
C THR A 143 24.49 -5.05 9.30
N GLU A 144 23.19 -4.76 9.25
CA GLU A 144 22.17 -5.63 9.83
C GLU A 144 22.04 -6.92 9.00
N ARG A 145 21.95 -8.06 9.67
CA ARG A 145 21.84 -9.40 9.06
C ARG A 145 20.59 -10.09 9.58
N SER A 146 19.43 -9.62 9.16
CA SER A 146 18.13 -10.10 9.60
C SER A 146 17.19 -10.40 8.43
N LEU A 147 16.16 -11.20 8.67
CA LEU A 147 15.10 -11.44 7.68
C LEU A 147 14.32 -10.15 7.43
N ALA A 148 14.09 -9.35 8.48
CA ALA A 148 13.45 -8.03 8.35
C ALA A 148 14.22 -7.12 7.38
N ARG A 149 15.55 -7.05 7.49
CA ARG A 149 16.36 -6.26 6.56
C ARG A 149 16.34 -6.84 5.15
N TRP A 150 16.35 -8.16 4.98
CA TRP A 150 16.23 -8.75 3.65
C TRP A 150 14.92 -8.34 2.96
N MET A 151 13.80 -8.36 3.70
CA MET A 151 12.50 -7.84 3.24
C MET A 151 12.54 -6.35 2.91
N LEU A 152 13.20 -5.53 3.74
CA LEU A 152 13.40 -4.11 3.47
C LEU A 152 14.12 -3.90 2.13
N VAL A 153 15.24 -4.58 1.91
CA VAL A 153 16.03 -4.46 0.68
C VAL A 153 15.24 -4.96 -0.54
N ALA A 154 14.55 -6.09 -0.41
CA ALA A 154 13.67 -6.62 -1.45
C ALA A 154 12.56 -5.62 -1.82
N SER A 155 11.91 -5.02 -0.83
CA SER A 155 10.86 -4.01 -1.05
C SER A 155 11.39 -2.82 -1.88
N LEU A 156 12.53 -2.25 -1.49
CA LEU A 156 13.14 -1.10 -2.17
C LEU A 156 13.61 -1.44 -3.58
N TRP A 157 14.12 -2.66 -3.79
CA TRP A 157 14.45 -3.15 -5.12
C TRP A 157 13.22 -3.27 -6.01
N LEU A 158 12.12 -3.82 -5.51
CA LEU A 158 10.87 -3.93 -6.26
C LEU A 158 10.25 -2.56 -6.53
N MET A 159 10.43 -1.59 -5.64
CA MET A 159 10.06 -0.18 -5.89
C MET A 159 10.84 0.40 -7.06
N VAL A 160 12.17 0.25 -7.08
CA VAL A 160 13.00 0.72 -8.20
C VAL A 160 12.62 -0.03 -9.48
N LEU A 161 12.44 -1.35 -9.43
CA LEU A 161 12.02 -2.16 -10.57
C LEU A 161 10.69 -1.67 -11.15
N SER A 162 9.70 -1.37 -10.30
CA SER A 162 8.38 -0.89 -10.74
C SER A 162 8.45 0.35 -11.64
N SER A 163 9.47 1.19 -11.45
CA SER A 163 9.63 2.44 -12.20
C SER A 163 9.92 2.24 -13.68
N LEU A 164 10.31 1.02 -14.12
CA LEU A 164 10.41 0.69 -15.54
C LEU A 164 9.07 0.88 -16.27
N GLY A 165 7.94 0.68 -15.58
CA GLY A 165 6.60 0.95 -16.12
C GLY A 165 6.45 2.42 -16.55
N PRO A 166 6.53 3.40 -15.63
CA PRO A 166 6.48 4.82 -15.97
C PRO A 166 7.56 5.25 -16.97
N TRP A 167 8.80 4.75 -16.86
CA TRP A 167 9.85 5.06 -17.84
C TRP A 167 9.48 4.63 -19.26
N SER A 168 8.77 3.50 -19.42
CA SER A 168 8.31 3.03 -20.72
C SER A 168 7.15 3.86 -21.31
N LEU A 169 6.39 4.59 -20.49
CA LEU A 169 5.24 5.37 -20.97
C LEU A 169 5.64 6.49 -21.93
N GLY A 170 6.79 7.13 -21.72
CA GLY A 170 7.30 8.17 -22.63
C GLY A 170 7.49 7.66 -24.07
N PRO A 171 8.31 6.62 -24.29
CA PRO A 171 8.44 5.97 -25.60
C PRO A 171 7.11 5.46 -26.18
N ILE A 172 6.26 4.81 -25.37
CA ILE A 172 4.96 4.29 -25.82
C ILE A 172 4.06 5.43 -26.34
N MET A 173 4.02 6.55 -25.63
CA MET A 173 3.25 7.73 -26.05
C MET A 173 3.85 8.39 -27.30
N ALA A 174 5.19 8.48 -27.40
CA ALA A 174 5.87 9.02 -28.59
C ALA A 174 5.60 8.19 -29.86
N LEU A 175 5.49 6.86 -29.71
CA LEU A 175 5.11 5.94 -30.79
C LEU A 175 3.60 5.91 -31.08
N LYS A 176 2.80 6.78 -30.44
CA LYS A 176 1.32 6.81 -30.57
C LYS A 176 0.64 5.49 -30.22
N LEU A 177 1.25 4.71 -29.32
CA LEU A 177 0.70 3.45 -28.83
C LEU A 177 -0.16 3.66 -27.56
N ASN A 178 -0.70 4.86 -27.36
CA ASN A 178 -1.63 5.14 -26.27
C ASN A 178 -2.86 4.23 -26.39
N GLN A 179 -3.32 3.65 -25.27
CA GLN A 179 -4.45 2.72 -25.20
C GLN A 179 -4.24 1.36 -25.88
N SER A 180 -3.04 1.05 -26.36
CA SER A 180 -2.68 -0.30 -26.82
C SER A 180 -2.49 -1.26 -25.64
N PRO A 181 -2.44 -2.59 -25.87
CA PRO A 181 -2.11 -3.54 -24.81
C PRO A 181 -0.79 -3.23 -24.09
N ILE A 182 0.26 -2.82 -24.83
CA ILE A 182 1.56 -2.49 -24.21
C ILE A 182 1.48 -1.27 -23.28
N TYR A 183 0.59 -0.31 -23.56
CA TYR A 183 0.33 0.82 -22.67
C TYR A 183 -0.29 0.38 -21.34
N PHE A 184 -1.30 -0.51 -21.38
CA PHE A 184 -1.93 -1.03 -20.15
C PHE A 184 -0.98 -1.94 -19.38
N LEU A 185 -0.22 -2.79 -20.08
CA LEU A 185 0.81 -3.64 -19.48
C LEU A 185 1.88 -2.82 -18.75
N ALA A 186 2.33 -1.68 -19.29
CA ALA A 186 3.25 -0.79 -18.59
C ALA A 186 2.67 -0.24 -17.26
N ILE A 187 1.39 0.13 -17.25
CA ILE A 187 0.69 0.58 -16.04
C ILE A 187 0.54 -0.58 -15.05
N TYR A 188 0.15 -1.77 -15.52
CA TYR A 188 0.00 -2.95 -14.66
C TYR A 188 1.34 -3.41 -14.10
N PHE A 189 2.42 -3.29 -14.85
CA PHE A 189 3.77 -3.56 -14.37
C PHE A 189 4.13 -2.65 -13.19
N TYR A 190 3.88 -1.34 -13.35
CA TYR A 190 4.09 -0.38 -12.27
C TYR A 190 3.28 -0.77 -11.02
N LEU A 191 1.97 -0.92 -11.17
CA LEU A 191 1.08 -1.21 -10.04
C LEU A 191 1.42 -2.55 -9.38
N HIS A 192 1.68 -3.59 -10.17
CA HIS A 192 2.06 -4.91 -9.68
C HIS A 192 3.26 -4.86 -8.75
N PHE A 193 4.37 -4.27 -9.21
CA PHE A 193 5.58 -4.18 -8.38
C PHE A 193 5.47 -3.16 -7.24
N GLN A 194 4.52 -2.22 -7.31
CA GLN A 194 4.17 -1.35 -6.18
C GLN A 194 3.41 -2.13 -5.10
N TYR A 195 2.20 -2.61 -5.37
CA TYR A 195 1.35 -3.18 -4.32
C TYR A 195 1.66 -4.64 -3.98
N ASN A 196 2.17 -5.46 -4.91
CA ASN A 196 2.63 -6.83 -4.58
C ASN A 196 4.07 -6.86 -4.10
N GLY A 197 4.89 -5.91 -4.55
CA GLY A 197 6.30 -5.81 -4.19
C GLY A 197 6.51 -4.79 -3.08
N TRP A 198 6.85 -3.56 -3.47
CA TRP A 198 7.23 -2.46 -2.58
C TRP A 198 6.39 -2.38 -1.29
N PHE A 199 5.07 -2.30 -1.38
CA PHE A 199 4.22 -2.09 -0.19
C PHE A 199 4.12 -3.32 0.72
N VAL A 200 3.79 -4.48 0.15
CA VAL A 200 3.64 -5.73 0.93
C VAL A 200 4.95 -6.14 1.58
N PHE A 201 6.06 -6.02 0.87
CA PHE A 201 7.38 -6.37 1.40
C PHE A 201 7.87 -5.37 2.43
N ALA A 202 7.55 -4.08 2.27
CA ALA A 202 7.85 -3.08 3.29
C ALA A 202 7.04 -3.31 4.57
N LEU A 203 5.75 -3.65 4.46
CA LEU A 203 4.94 -4.04 5.63
C LEU A 203 5.46 -5.32 6.30
N ALA A 204 5.86 -6.32 5.51
CA ALA A 204 6.50 -7.52 6.03
C ALA A 204 7.82 -7.18 6.76
N ALA A 205 8.64 -6.29 6.21
CA ALA A 205 9.87 -5.83 6.83
C ALA A 205 9.61 -5.15 8.18
N LEU A 206 8.60 -4.25 8.24
CA LEU A 206 8.19 -3.60 9.49
C LEU A 206 7.71 -4.62 10.52
N PHE A 207 6.81 -5.53 10.11
CA PHE A 207 6.29 -6.58 10.99
C PHE A 207 7.42 -7.46 11.54
N LEU A 208 8.31 -7.96 10.69
CA LEU A 208 9.46 -8.76 11.13
C LEU A 208 10.40 -7.98 12.04
N LYS A 209 10.65 -6.70 11.75
CA LYS A 209 11.48 -5.85 12.62
C LYS A 209 10.85 -5.67 13.99
N TYR A 210 9.52 -5.51 14.05
CA TYR A 210 8.76 -5.45 15.30
C TYR A 210 8.89 -6.72 16.14
N LEU A 211 8.91 -7.89 15.49
CA LEU A 211 9.16 -9.18 16.14
C LEU A 211 10.57 -9.28 16.70
N GLU A 212 11.57 -8.98 15.85
CA GLU A 212 12.99 -9.04 16.22
C GLU A 212 13.29 -8.17 17.46
N LEU A 213 12.74 -6.96 17.50
CA LEU A 213 12.92 -6.04 18.62
C LEU A 213 12.24 -6.49 19.92
N ARG A 214 11.30 -7.45 19.86
CA ARG A 214 10.63 -8.05 21.02
C ARG A 214 11.19 -9.44 21.35
N GLY A 215 12.37 -9.76 20.82
CA GLY A 215 13.08 -11.01 21.10
C GLY A 215 12.44 -12.25 20.47
N GLN A 216 11.52 -12.08 19.50
CA GLN A 216 10.94 -13.21 18.78
C GLN A 216 11.93 -13.73 17.75
N ASP A 217 12.12 -15.04 17.72
CA ASP A 217 13.07 -15.67 16.82
C ASP A 217 12.54 -15.75 15.37
N THR A 218 12.93 -14.76 14.56
CA THR A 218 12.71 -14.72 13.11
C THR A 218 13.82 -15.43 12.31
N SER A 219 14.84 -15.99 12.99
CA SER A 219 15.94 -16.70 12.35
C SER A 219 15.56 -18.12 11.90
N ASN A 220 14.43 -18.63 12.39
CA ASN A 220 13.82 -19.89 11.99
C ASN A 220 13.75 -20.08 10.46
N GLN A 221 13.99 -21.32 10.01
CA GLN A 221 13.96 -21.66 8.59
C GLN A 221 12.58 -21.46 7.94
N LEU A 222 11.49 -21.66 8.71
CA LEU A 222 10.13 -21.59 8.20
C LEU A 222 9.73 -20.18 7.68
N PRO A 223 9.81 -19.09 8.48
CA PRO A 223 9.52 -17.74 7.96
C PRO A 223 10.47 -17.34 6.83
N ARG A 224 11.76 -17.71 6.91
CA ARG A 224 12.73 -17.44 5.83
C ARG A 224 12.29 -18.06 4.51
N LEU A 225 11.94 -19.35 4.53
CA LEU A 225 11.42 -20.04 3.35
C LEU A 225 10.13 -19.38 2.85
N ALA A 226 9.19 -19.10 3.75
CA ALA A 226 7.90 -18.52 3.38
C ALA A 226 8.06 -17.17 2.65
N PHE A 227 8.83 -16.24 3.20
CA PHE A 227 9.05 -14.92 2.61
C PHE A 227 9.95 -14.96 1.36
N PHE A 228 10.92 -15.88 1.30
CA PHE A 228 11.72 -16.08 0.10
C PHE A 228 10.90 -16.63 -1.06
N THR A 229 10.04 -17.63 -0.81
CA THR A 229 9.08 -18.13 -1.80
C THR A 229 8.13 -17.03 -2.25
N LEU A 230 7.64 -16.19 -1.33
CA LEU A 230 6.81 -15.04 -1.69
C LEU A 230 7.55 -14.11 -2.66
N PHE A 231 8.80 -13.75 -2.35
CA PHE A 231 9.64 -12.91 -3.21
C PHE A 231 9.81 -13.49 -4.62
N LEU A 232 10.19 -14.77 -4.69
CA LEU A 232 10.38 -15.46 -5.96
C LEU A 232 9.09 -15.52 -6.79
N SER A 233 7.94 -15.61 -6.13
CA SER A 233 6.65 -15.61 -6.82
C SER A 233 6.28 -14.25 -7.42
N VAL A 234 6.71 -13.13 -6.83
CA VAL A 234 6.27 -11.78 -7.24
C VAL A 234 6.72 -11.44 -8.65
N ILE A 235 7.93 -11.81 -9.06
CA ILE A 235 8.45 -11.48 -10.39
C ILE A 235 7.60 -12.11 -11.51
N PRO A 236 7.41 -13.44 -11.57
CA PRO A 236 6.57 -14.06 -12.59
C PRO A 236 5.07 -13.76 -12.42
N ALA A 237 4.61 -13.38 -11.21
CA ALA A 237 3.21 -13.02 -10.97
C ALA A 237 2.74 -11.77 -11.74
N TYR A 238 3.64 -10.97 -12.30
CA TYR A 238 3.23 -9.92 -13.24
C TYR A 238 2.48 -10.51 -14.46
N GLY A 239 2.85 -11.72 -14.88
CA GLY A 239 2.19 -12.42 -15.97
C GLY A 239 0.69 -12.65 -15.73
N LEU A 240 0.25 -12.83 -14.48
CA LEU A 240 -1.18 -12.91 -14.12
C LEU A 240 -1.96 -11.67 -14.55
N SER A 241 -1.32 -10.50 -14.54
CA SER A 241 -1.91 -9.23 -15.01
C SER A 241 -1.88 -9.06 -16.53
N ALA A 242 -1.29 -10.01 -17.26
CA ALA A 242 -1.16 -10.01 -18.71
C ALA A 242 -1.97 -11.12 -19.40
N LEU A 243 -2.55 -12.07 -18.65
CA LEU A 243 -3.21 -13.24 -19.23
C LEU A 243 -4.44 -12.91 -20.11
N TRP A 244 -5.13 -11.80 -19.81
CA TRP A 244 -6.23 -11.26 -20.63
C TRP A 244 -5.79 -10.88 -22.05
N ALA A 245 -4.50 -10.64 -22.28
CA ALA A 245 -3.96 -10.32 -23.60
C ALA A 245 -3.61 -11.59 -24.41
N HIS A 246 -4.02 -12.77 -23.93
CA HIS A 246 -3.71 -14.09 -24.51
C HIS A 246 -2.24 -14.25 -24.94
N PRO A 247 -1.29 -14.07 -24.00
CA PRO A 247 0.14 -14.15 -24.31
C PRO A 247 0.55 -15.59 -24.68
N PRO A 248 1.77 -15.80 -25.21
CA PRO A 248 2.27 -17.13 -25.51
C PRO A 248 2.27 -18.08 -24.30
N ALA A 249 2.22 -19.38 -24.55
CA ALA A 249 2.06 -20.42 -23.51
C ALA A 249 3.10 -20.37 -22.38
N TRP A 250 4.33 -19.89 -22.65
CA TRP A 250 5.34 -19.75 -21.60
C TRP A 250 4.96 -18.71 -20.54
N VAL A 251 4.21 -17.66 -20.89
CA VAL A 251 3.69 -16.66 -19.94
C VAL A 251 2.62 -17.27 -19.06
N TRP A 252 1.73 -18.09 -19.63
CA TRP A 252 0.74 -18.86 -18.86
C TRP A 252 1.42 -19.80 -17.85
N GLY A 253 2.43 -20.55 -18.30
CA GLY A 253 3.19 -21.46 -17.43
C GLY A 253 3.88 -20.74 -16.27
N LEU A 254 4.57 -19.63 -16.53
CA LEU A 254 5.20 -18.83 -15.47
C LEU A 254 4.18 -18.21 -14.50
N SER A 255 3.04 -17.74 -15.03
CA SER A 255 1.96 -17.16 -14.22
C SER A 255 1.32 -18.21 -13.32
N GLY A 256 1.04 -19.41 -13.84
CA GLY A 256 0.54 -20.54 -13.05
C GLY A 256 1.53 -20.97 -11.96
N LEU A 257 2.82 -21.09 -12.29
CA LEU A 257 3.87 -21.38 -11.31
C LEU A 257 3.93 -20.30 -10.21
N SER A 258 3.79 -19.03 -10.57
CA SER A 258 3.78 -17.94 -9.60
C SER A 258 2.61 -18.05 -8.61
N ALA A 259 1.42 -18.40 -9.08
CA ALA A 259 0.24 -18.60 -8.24
C ALA A 259 0.44 -19.79 -7.27
N LEU A 260 1.06 -20.88 -7.73
CA LEU A 260 1.41 -22.03 -6.88
C LEU A 260 2.42 -21.65 -5.80
N LEU A 261 3.47 -20.90 -6.16
CA LEU A 261 4.46 -20.41 -5.19
C LEU A 261 3.85 -19.45 -4.16
N GLN A 262 2.91 -18.58 -4.58
CA GLN A 262 2.17 -17.72 -3.66
C GLN A 262 1.33 -18.54 -2.67
N CYS A 263 0.61 -19.55 -3.15
CA CYS A 263 -0.18 -20.46 -2.30
C CYS A 263 0.71 -21.24 -1.33
N PHE A 264 1.85 -21.75 -1.81
CA PHE A 264 2.81 -22.45 -0.97
C PHE A 264 3.39 -21.54 0.13
N SER A 265 3.81 -20.32 -0.23
CA SER A 265 4.25 -19.30 0.73
C SER A 265 3.17 -19.01 1.79
N LEU A 266 1.92 -18.87 1.36
CA LEU A 266 0.80 -18.60 2.24
C LEU A 266 0.61 -19.72 3.28
N VAL A 267 0.67 -20.98 2.85
CA VAL A 267 0.60 -22.14 3.76
C VAL A 267 1.73 -22.09 4.79
N LEU A 268 2.96 -21.78 4.37
CA LEU A 268 4.09 -21.67 5.31
C LEU A 268 3.90 -20.51 6.30
N LEU A 269 3.37 -19.36 5.85
CA LEU A 269 3.07 -18.24 6.73
C LEU A 269 1.96 -18.57 7.74
N TRP A 270 0.91 -19.31 7.34
CA TRP A 270 -0.11 -19.81 8.28
C TRP A 270 0.49 -20.73 9.34
N ARG A 271 1.34 -21.68 8.93
CA ARG A 271 2.04 -22.59 9.85
C ARG A 271 2.93 -21.82 10.82
N TRP A 272 3.58 -20.76 10.37
CA TRP A 272 4.37 -19.88 11.23
C TRP A 272 3.49 -19.07 12.18
N GLY A 273 2.42 -18.45 11.68
CA GLY A 273 1.49 -17.63 12.48
C GLY A 273 0.79 -18.42 13.60
N LEU A 274 0.45 -19.68 13.36
CA LEU A 274 -0.11 -20.57 14.39
C LEU A 274 0.83 -20.82 15.57
N ARG A 275 2.15 -20.68 15.37
CA ARG A 275 3.16 -20.81 16.43
C ARG A 275 3.42 -19.49 17.18
N SER A 276 2.85 -18.39 16.71
CA SER A 276 3.07 -17.04 17.24
C SER A 276 1.79 -16.46 17.85
N GLN A 277 0.98 -17.27 18.54
CA GLN A 277 -0.29 -16.79 19.13
C GLN A 277 -0.08 -15.77 20.25
N ASP A 278 1.00 -15.89 21.03
CA ASP A 278 1.27 -14.97 22.14
C ASP A 278 1.66 -13.56 21.64
N LEU A 279 2.19 -13.46 20.43
CA LEU A 279 2.40 -12.17 19.75
C LEU A 279 1.08 -11.43 19.56
N TRP A 280 0.04 -12.12 19.06
CA TRP A 280 -1.26 -11.49 18.81
C TRP A 280 -1.86 -10.94 20.10
N LYS A 281 -1.63 -11.64 21.23
CA LYS A 281 -2.05 -11.20 22.56
C LYS A 281 -1.30 -9.95 23.06
N SER A 282 -0.09 -9.71 22.57
CA SER A 282 0.73 -8.54 22.94
C SER A 282 0.32 -7.24 22.24
N LEU A 283 -0.48 -7.32 21.17
CA LEU A 283 -0.94 -6.16 20.43
C LEU A 283 -2.11 -5.46 21.12
N ASP A 284 -2.16 -4.14 21.04
CA ASP A 284 -3.31 -3.37 21.52
C ASP A 284 -4.56 -3.70 20.69
N PHE A 285 -5.75 -3.42 21.24
CA PHE A 285 -7.03 -3.79 20.63
C PHE A 285 -7.16 -3.36 19.15
N TRP A 286 -6.95 -2.06 18.86
CA TRP A 286 -7.08 -1.52 17.51
C TRP A 286 -6.00 -2.02 16.54
N PRO A 287 -4.69 -1.97 16.88
CA PRO A 287 -3.66 -2.60 16.07
C PRO A 287 -3.92 -4.08 15.76
N ARG A 288 -4.36 -4.86 16.76
CA ARG A 288 -4.69 -6.27 16.57
C ARG A 288 -5.79 -6.44 15.54
N TYR A 289 -6.90 -5.71 15.68
CA TYR A 289 -8.02 -5.79 14.75
C TYR A 289 -7.61 -5.39 13.32
N LEU A 290 -6.87 -4.29 13.17
CA LEU A 290 -6.38 -3.81 11.87
C LEU A 290 -5.35 -4.77 11.23
N LEU A 291 -4.49 -5.41 12.02
CA LEU A 291 -3.57 -6.44 11.53
C LEU A 291 -4.32 -7.74 11.17
N THR A 292 -5.38 -8.10 11.88
CA THR A 292 -6.26 -9.20 11.49
C THR A 292 -6.94 -8.90 10.16
N LEU A 293 -7.46 -7.69 9.96
CA LEU A 293 -7.99 -7.26 8.66
C LEU A 293 -6.92 -7.30 7.57
N THR A 294 -5.72 -6.78 7.85
CA THR A 294 -4.58 -6.80 6.93
C THR A 294 -4.28 -8.23 6.49
N TRP A 295 -4.22 -9.17 7.45
CA TRP A 295 -3.99 -10.58 7.19
C TRP A 295 -5.11 -11.19 6.34
N PHE A 296 -6.38 -10.92 6.69
CA PHE A 296 -7.53 -11.38 5.92
C PHE A 296 -7.49 -10.87 4.47
N CYS A 297 -7.31 -9.57 4.26
CA CYS A 297 -7.23 -8.97 2.92
C CYS A 297 -6.02 -9.48 2.14
N PHE A 298 -4.87 -9.73 2.78
CA PHE A 298 -3.70 -10.33 2.14
C PHE A 298 -3.98 -11.77 1.67
N ASN A 299 -4.67 -12.57 2.49
CA ASN A 299 -5.09 -13.93 2.10
C ASN A 299 -6.04 -13.88 0.90
N LEU A 300 -7.11 -13.07 1.00
CA LEU A 300 -8.09 -12.93 -0.06
C LEU A 300 -7.44 -12.43 -1.36
N LYS A 301 -6.53 -11.46 -1.27
CA LYS A 301 -5.72 -10.98 -2.39
C LYS A 301 -4.99 -12.13 -3.10
N LEU A 302 -4.24 -12.97 -2.37
CA LEU A 302 -3.50 -14.08 -2.98
C LEU A 302 -4.41 -15.13 -3.61
N LEU A 303 -5.56 -15.42 -2.97
CA LEU A 303 -6.57 -16.32 -3.53
C LEU A 303 -7.15 -15.77 -4.84
N LEU A 304 -7.51 -14.49 -4.88
CA LEU A 304 -8.01 -13.84 -6.08
C LEU A 304 -6.95 -13.83 -7.20
N GLN A 305 -5.68 -13.59 -6.88
CA GLN A 305 -4.58 -13.71 -7.85
C GLN A 305 -4.44 -15.13 -8.38
N ALA A 306 -4.54 -16.14 -7.51
CA ALA A 306 -4.50 -17.54 -7.94
C ALA A 306 -5.68 -17.89 -8.87
N LEU A 307 -6.89 -17.37 -8.59
CA LEU A 307 -8.04 -17.57 -9.48
C LEU A 307 -7.79 -17.00 -10.88
N THR A 308 -7.14 -15.83 -10.99
CA THR A 308 -6.82 -15.24 -12.31
C THR A 308 -5.81 -16.04 -13.13
N ALA A 309 -5.15 -17.04 -12.56
CA ALA A 309 -4.33 -17.98 -13.34
C ALA A 309 -5.19 -18.88 -14.26
N LEU A 310 -6.48 -19.01 -13.98
CA LEU A 310 -7.44 -19.73 -14.82
C LEU A 310 -7.96 -18.80 -15.93
N PRO A 311 -7.99 -19.25 -17.21
CA PRO A 311 -8.38 -18.39 -18.34
C PRO A 311 -9.72 -17.68 -18.16
N TYR A 312 -10.74 -18.40 -17.68
CA TYR A 312 -12.07 -17.86 -17.43
C TYR A 312 -12.05 -16.61 -16.53
N PHE A 313 -11.30 -16.64 -15.42
CA PHE A 313 -11.24 -15.51 -14.49
C PHE A 313 -10.37 -14.36 -15.01
N ALA A 314 -9.32 -14.67 -15.80
CA ALA A 314 -8.52 -13.64 -16.46
C ALA A 314 -9.39 -12.79 -17.41
N ASP A 315 -10.23 -13.44 -18.21
CA ASP A 315 -11.16 -12.77 -19.13
C ASP A 315 -12.27 -12.05 -18.37
N LEU A 316 -12.83 -12.66 -17.31
CA LEU A 316 -13.88 -12.03 -16.50
C LEU A 316 -13.42 -10.68 -15.91
N VAL A 317 -12.23 -10.63 -15.33
CA VAL A 317 -11.68 -9.42 -14.71
C VAL A 317 -11.36 -8.35 -15.76
N TYR A 318 -10.98 -8.74 -16.98
CA TYR A 318 -10.79 -7.80 -18.10
C TYR A 318 -12.10 -7.11 -18.51
N HIS A 319 -13.20 -7.85 -18.57
CA HIS A 319 -14.51 -7.31 -18.94
C HIS A 319 -15.19 -6.54 -17.79
N GLN A 320 -14.94 -6.93 -16.54
CA GLN A 320 -15.60 -6.35 -15.36
C GLN A 320 -14.65 -5.43 -14.57
N ARG A 321 -14.57 -4.16 -14.98
CA ARG A 321 -13.71 -3.14 -14.33
C ARG A 321 -13.97 -2.99 -12.82
N ALA A 322 -15.21 -3.19 -12.37
CA ALA A 322 -15.55 -3.13 -10.95
C ALA A 322 -14.79 -4.19 -10.12
N LEU A 323 -14.50 -5.38 -10.69
CA LEU A 323 -13.70 -6.41 -10.01
C LEU A 323 -12.24 -5.98 -9.86
N VAL A 324 -11.67 -5.30 -10.87
CA VAL A 324 -10.32 -4.71 -10.78
C VAL A 324 -10.29 -3.64 -9.70
N ILE A 325 -11.31 -2.77 -9.64
CA ILE A 325 -11.42 -1.70 -8.66
C ILE A 325 -11.54 -2.28 -7.24
N PHE A 326 -12.40 -3.28 -7.05
CA PHE A 326 -12.54 -4.02 -5.79
C PHE A 326 -11.20 -4.62 -5.36
N TYR A 327 -10.51 -5.32 -6.27
CA TYR A 327 -9.21 -5.92 -5.98
C TYR A 327 -8.18 -4.86 -5.55
N LEU A 328 -8.09 -3.74 -6.27
CA LEU A 328 -7.15 -2.67 -5.93
C LEU A 328 -7.46 -2.03 -4.57
N HIS A 329 -8.72 -1.78 -4.24
CA HIS A 329 -9.10 -1.23 -2.93
C HIS A 329 -8.90 -2.25 -1.80
N LEU A 330 -9.21 -3.53 -2.01
CA LEU A 330 -8.92 -4.60 -1.06
C LEU A 330 -7.43 -4.60 -0.68
N VAL A 331 -6.54 -4.48 -1.67
CA VAL A 331 -5.09 -4.42 -1.41
C VAL A 331 -4.68 -3.10 -0.78
N LEU A 332 -5.07 -1.94 -1.34
CA LEU A 332 -4.56 -0.65 -0.92
C LEU A 332 -5.18 -0.15 0.40
N LEU A 333 -6.49 -0.31 0.59
CA LEU A 333 -7.18 0.08 1.82
C LEU A 333 -7.10 -1.06 2.85
N GLY A 334 -7.62 -2.23 2.50
CA GLY A 334 -7.79 -3.35 3.42
C GLY A 334 -6.49 -3.99 3.91
N CYS A 335 -5.48 -4.10 3.03
CA CYS A 335 -4.17 -4.63 3.41
C CYS A 335 -3.19 -3.51 3.76
N VAL A 336 -2.86 -2.63 2.81
CA VAL A 336 -1.74 -1.70 2.99
C VAL A 336 -2.05 -0.60 3.99
N SER A 337 -3.18 0.10 3.82
CA SER A 337 -3.55 1.21 4.70
C SER A 337 -3.93 0.74 6.11
N ALA A 338 -4.63 -0.40 6.23
CA ALA A 338 -4.91 -1.01 7.54
C ALA A 338 -3.62 -1.41 8.25
N GLY A 339 -2.65 -2.02 7.54
CA GLY A 339 -1.36 -2.42 8.11
C GLY A 339 -0.52 -1.23 8.57
N LEU A 340 -0.50 -0.15 7.76
CA LEU A 340 0.15 1.11 8.12
C LEU A 340 -0.49 1.79 9.34
N LEU A 341 -1.83 1.80 9.40
CA LEU A 341 -2.55 2.37 10.54
C LEU A 341 -2.32 1.54 11.81
N ALA A 342 -2.31 0.20 11.69
CA ALA A 342 -1.98 -0.67 12.80
C ALA A 342 -0.56 -0.43 13.32
N TRP A 343 0.41 -0.29 12.41
CA TRP A 343 1.79 0.05 12.74
C TRP A 343 1.88 1.37 13.51
N LEU A 344 1.25 2.42 12.96
CA LEU A 344 1.23 3.74 13.60
C LEU A 344 0.63 3.70 15.01
N LEU A 345 -0.48 2.99 15.21
CA LEU A 345 -1.12 2.87 16.52
C LEU A 345 -0.25 2.08 17.51
N GLN A 346 0.23 0.90 17.11
CA GLN A 346 1.04 0.02 17.96
C GLN A 346 2.35 0.69 18.40
N GLU A 347 2.95 1.46 17.49
CA GLU A 347 4.22 2.14 17.71
C GLU A 347 4.04 3.59 18.20
N LYS A 348 2.84 3.95 18.67
CA LYS A 348 2.50 5.26 19.25
C LYS A 348 2.84 6.45 18.34
N GLY A 349 2.71 6.26 17.03
CA GLY A 349 2.82 7.31 16.02
C GLY A 349 1.56 8.18 15.90
N LEU A 350 0.45 7.73 16.50
CA LEU A 350 -0.77 8.51 16.67
C LEU A 350 -1.09 8.68 18.16
N GLN A 351 -1.70 9.80 18.50
CA GLN A 351 -2.27 10.04 19.81
C GLN A 351 -3.47 9.14 20.05
N THR A 352 -3.62 8.68 21.28
CA THR A 352 -4.79 7.90 21.72
C THR A 352 -5.89 8.86 22.16
N HIS A 353 -6.98 8.91 21.39
CA HIS A 353 -8.17 9.69 21.71
C HIS A 353 -9.43 8.95 21.22
N PRO A 354 -10.60 9.06 21.89
CA PRO A 354 -11.84 8.41 21.44
C PRO A 354 -12.25 8.73 19.99
N SER A 355 -11.89 9.93 19.51
CA SER A 355 -12.04 10.34 18.10
C SER A 355 -11.30 9.41 17.13
N VAL A 356 -10.09 8.96 17.50
CA VAL A 356 -9.31 8.03 16.68
C VAL A 356 -9.99 6.67 16.61
N SER A 357 -10.49 6.16 17.74
CA SER A 357 -11.24 4.89 17.78
C SER A 357 -12.53 4.94 16.96
N THR A 358 -13.29 6.03 17.11
CA THR A 358 -14.51 6.27 16.30
C THR A 358 -14.16 6.38 14.82
N GLY A 359 -13.07 7.08 14.50
CA GLY A 359 -12.58 7.23 13.15
C GLY A 359 -12.18 5.89 12.49
N ILE A 360 -11.53 5.01 13.25
CA ILE A 360 -11.21 3.64 12.80
C ILE A 360 -12.49 2.85 12.53
N LEU A 361 -13.49 2.92 13.42
CA LEU A 361 -14.76 2.23 13.21
C LEU A 361 -15.47 2.70 11.93
N LEU A 362 -15.54 4.01 11.69
CA LEU A 362 -16.14 4.58 10.48
C LEU A 362 -15.35 4.21 9.21
N TYR A 363 -14.02 4.20 9.29
CA TYR A 363 -13.16 3.72 8.20
C TYR A 363 -13.49 2.27 7.85
N LEU A 364 -13.56 1.38 8.84
CA LEU A 364 -13.85 -0.04 8.66
C LEU A 364 -15.25 -0.29 8.11
N ALA A 365 -16.26 0.42 8.65
CA ALA A 365 -17.63 0.34 8.18
C ALA A 365 -17.74 0.83 6.73
N GLY A 366 -17.14 1.98 6.42
CA GLY A 366 -17.11 2.56 5.08
C GLY A 366 -16.43 1.65 4.06
N PHE A 367 -15.22 1.18 4.39
CA PHE A 367 -14.47 0.23 3.55
C PHE A 367 -15.26 -1.06 3.31
N GLY A 368 -15.71 -1.72 4.38
CA GLY A 368 -16.42 -3.00 4.25
C GLY A 368 -17.70 -2.87 3.41
N SER A 369 -18.52 -1.87 3.71
CA SER A 369 -19.79 -1.65 2.99
C SER A 369 -19.57 -1.21 1.54
N SER A 370 -18.64 -0.29 1.25
CA SER A 370 -18.38 0.14 -0.12
C SER A 370 -17.79 -0.97 -0.97
N GLU A 371 -16.88 -1.77 -0.43
CA GLU A 371 -16.25 -2.87 -1.18
C GLU A 371 -17.22 -4.01 -1.48
N ILE A 372 -18.12 -4.36 -0.56
CA ILE A 372 -19.20 -5.32 -0.83
C ILE A 372 -20.06 -4.83 -2.00
N LEU A 373 -20.43 -3.55 -2.02
CA LEU A 373 -21.24 -2.99 -3.10
C LEU A 373 -20.50 -2.95 -4.45
N ILE A 374 -19.19 -2.66 -4.46
CA ILE A 374 -18.38 -2.70 -5.68
C ILE A 374 -18.23 -4.14 -6.19
N LEU A 375 -18.04 -5.11 -5.28
CA LEU A 375 -18.01 -6.52 -5.64
C LEU A 375 -19.34 -6.96 -6.26
N LEU A 376 -20.47 -6.59 -5.65
CA LEU A 376 -21.80 -6.83 -6.21
C LEU A 376 -21.98 -6.15 -7.57
N GLN A 377 -21.44 -4.94 -7.77
CA GLN A 377 -21.43 -4.28 -9.08
C GLN A 377 -20.68 -5.11 -10.13
N GLY A 378 -19.52 -5.68 -9.77
CA GLY A 378 -18.74 -6.53 -10.66
C GLY A 378 -19.41 -7.88 -10.96
N MET A 379 -20.24 -8.38 -10.04
CA MET A 379 -21.03 -9.60 -10.24
C MET A 379 -22.37 -9.33 -10.98
N GLY A 380 -22.88 -8.10 -10.90
CA GLY A 380 -24.21 -7.66 -11.34
C GLY A 380 -24.44 -7.58 -12.85
N GLY A 381 -23.54 -8.11 -13.66
CA GLY A 381 -23.78 -8.41 -15.08
C GLY A 381 -24.08 -9.89 -15.36
N TRP A 382 -23.91 -10.77 -14.37
CA TRP A 382 -23.95 -12.23 -14.52
C TRP A 382 -24.91 -12.93 -13.54
N LEU A 383 -25.20 -12.33 -12.37
CA LEU A 383 -25.94 -12.99 -11.28
C LEU A 383 -27.15 -12.19 -10.75
N LEU A 384 -27.21 -10.88 -11.02
CA LEU A 384 -28.23 -9.98 -10.46
C LEU A 384 -28.70 -8.98 -11.52
N PRO A 385 -29.98 -8.55 -11.48
CA PRO A 385 -30.45 -7.46 -12.33
C PRO A 385 -29.72 -6.14 -12.02
N PRO A 386 -29.61 -5.22 -13.01
CA PRO A 386 -29.01 -3.91 -12.78
C PRO A 386 -29.74 -3.18 -11.64
N LEU A 387 -28.99 -2.72 -10.64
CA LEU A 387 -29.51 -1.96 -9.50
C LEU A 387 -29.24 -0.46 -9.72
N PRO A 388 -30.24 0.36 -10.12
CA PRO A 388 -30.01 1.76 -10.47
C PRO A 388 -29.45 2.60 -9.32
N LEU A 389 -29.75 2.22 -8.07
CA LEU A 389 -29.28 2.91 -6.87
C LEU A 389 -27.84 2.55 -6.47
N LEU A 390 -27.21 1.57 -7.12
CA LEU A 390 -25.91 1.05 -6.71
C LEU A 390 -24.80 2.12 -6.72
N PRO A 391 -24.65 3.00 -7.73
CA PRO A 391 -23.67 4.08 -7.68
C PRO A 391 -23.90 5.05 -6.51
N VAL A 392 -25.16 5.33 -6.18
CA VAL A 392 -25.55 6.21 -5.06
C VAL A 392 -25.20 5.56 -3.72
N LEU A 393 -25.51 4.28 -3.54
CA LEU A 393 -25.16 3.54 -2.32
C LEU A 393 -23.64 3.45 -2.15
N ILE A 394 -22.91 3.11 -3.22
CA ILE A 394 -21.45 3.06 -3.21
C ILE A 394 -20.87 4.41 -2.75
N PHE A 395 -21.37 5.52 -3.28
CA PHE A 395 -20.94 6.87 -2.87
C PHE A 395 -21.30 7.15 -1.40
N ALA A 396 -22.55 6.90 -0.99
CA ALA A 396 -23.03 7.19 0.36
C ALA A 396 -22.22 6.45 1.43
N PHE A 397 -21.97 5.15 1.24
CA PHE A 397 -21.14 4.37 2.16
C PHE A 397 -19.66 4.78 2.12
N SER A 398 -19.16 5.21 0.96
CA SER A 398 -17.80 5.74 0.82
C SER A 398 -17.56 7.03 1.61
N LEU A 399 -18.60 7.80 1.96
CA LEU A 399 -18.48 9.01 2.79
C LEU A 399 -17.97 8.72 4.20
N LEU A 400 -18.23 7.52 4.72
CA LEU A 400 -17.77 7.12 6.07
C LEU A 400 -16.23 7.10 6.16
N ILE A 401 -15.54 6.83 5.05
CA ILE A 401 -14.08 6.76 5.03
C ILE A 401 -13.43 8.13 5.29
N PRO A 402 -13.69 9.21 4.51
CA PRO A 402 -13.13 10.53 4.81
C PRO A 402 -13.58 11.08 6.15
N VAL A 403 -14.81 10.82 6.59
CA VAL A 403 -15.26 11.20 7.95
C VAL A 403 -14.41 10.50 9.00
N GLY A 404 -14.21 9.19 8.87
CA GLY A 404 -13.40 8.39 9.79
C GLY A 404 -11.95 8.88 9.85
N TRP A 405 -11.31 9.10 8.70
CA TRP A 405 -9.95 9.64 8.65
C TRP A 405 -9.86 11.09 9.11
N GLY A 406 -10.91 11.89 8.91
CA GLY A 406 -11.00 13.25 9.45
C GLY A 406 -10.98 13.24 10.98
N LEU A 407 -11.72 12.31 11.61
CA LEU A 407 -11.69 12.12 13.05
C LEU A 407 -10.34 11.61 13.57
N ILE A 408 -9.66 10.73 12.81
CA ILE A 408 -8.29 10.29 13.13
C ILE A 408 -7.32 11.48 13.10
N PHE A 409 -7.40 12.31 12.04
CA PHE A 409 -6.55 13.48 11.85
C PHE A 409 -6.79 14.55 12.92
N LEU A 410 -8.03 14.96 13.14
CA LEU A 410 -8.40 15.94 14.17
C LEU A 410 -8.04 15.45 15.57
N GLY A 411 -8.18 14.15 15.83
CA GLY A 411 -7.77 13.51 17.07
C GLY A 411 -6.30 13.72 17.44
N GLN A 412 -5.43 14.04 16.46
CA GLN A 412 -4.00 14.32 16.70
C GLN A 412 -3.73 15.72 17.27
N PHE A 413 -4.75 16.57 17.36
CA PHE A 413 -4.66 17.92 17.92
C PHE A 413 -5.45 18.09 19.22
N LEU A 414 -6.22 17.07 19.61
CA LEU A 414 -7.02 17.09 20.83
C LEU A 414 -6.16 16.66 22.03
N LYS A 415 -6.45 17.20 23.22
CA LYS A 415 -5.80 16.76 24.45
C LYS A 415 -6.14 15.28 24.73
N PRO A 416 -5.18 14.47 25.23
CA PRO A 416 -5.45 13.10 25.66
C PRO A 416 -6.60 13.07 26.66
N ALA A 417 -7.44 12.05 26.60
CA ALA A 417 -8.64 11.95 27.44
C ALA A 417 -8.33 11.89 28.96
N GLY A 418 -7.08 11.67 29.35
CA GLY A 418 -6.61 11.68 30.75
C GLY A 418 -6.09 13.02 31.28
N ASP A 419 -5.97 14.05 30.43
CA ASP A 419 -5.48 15.39 30.81
C ASP A 419 -6.60 16.45 30.86
N ARG A 420 -7.85 16.02 31.04
CA ARG A 420 -8.97 16.93 31.30
C ARG A 420 -8.99 17.23 32.80
N PRO A 421 -8.95 18.52 33.21
CA PRO A 421 -8.95 18.89 34.62
C PRO A 421 -10.20 18.42 35.35
#